data_AF-A0A529FJQ4-F1
#
_entry.id   AF-A0A529FJQ4-F1
#
_cell.length_a   1.000
_cell.length_b   1.000
_cell.length_c   1.000
_cell.angle_alpha   90.00
_cell.angle_beta   90.00
_cell.angle_gamma   90.00
#
_symmetry.space_group_name_H-M   'P 1'
#
loop_
_entity.id
_entity.type
_entity.pdbx_description
1 polymer ?
#
loop_
_entity_poly.entity_id
_entity_poly.type
_entity_poly.pdbx_seq_one_letter_code
_entity_poly.pdbx_strand_id
1 'polypeptide(L)'
;MRRAFLAATTFFSIAMAGQQALAADPPYIDDRSDAASVIRSLYSAINRHEFARAWGYYGDTKPAKDFDAFVKGYDGTDTVEVKTGAVSDEGAAGSIYYNVPVAIQATDKKGDAKVFAGCYT
;
A
#
# COMPACT_ATOMS: atom_id res chain seq x y z
N MET A 1 68.52 31.80 15.53
CA MET A 1 67.10 32.22 15.71
C MET A 1 66.42 32.25 14.36
N ARG A 2 65.49 31.33 14.09
CA ARG A 2 64.42 31.47 13.06
C ARG A 2 63.48 30.28 13.24
N ARG A 3 62.31 30.54 13.82
CA ARG A 3 61.24 29.57 14.05
C ARG A 3 60.36 29.55 12.80
N ALA A 4 60.19 28.38 12.18
CA ALA A 4 59.18 28.17 11.16
C ALA A 4 57.97 27.50 11.82
N PHE A 5 56.84 28.19 11.82
CA PHE A 5 55.54 27.61 12.17
C PHE A 5 54.92 27.06 10.88
N LEU A 6 54.67 25.75 10.84
CA LEU A 6 53.88 25.11 9.79
C LEU A 6 52.57 24.64 10.42
N ALA A 7 51.47 25.22 9.95
CA ALA A 7 50.10 24.93 10.37
C ALA A 7 49.68 23.53 9.88
N ALA A 8 49.24 22.68 10.80
CA ALA A 8 48.67 21.38 10.49
C ALA A 8 47.18 21.53 10.19
N THR A 9 46.78 21.28 8.95
CA THR A 9 45.38 21.17 8.52
C THR A 9 44.79 19.83 8.96
N THR A 10 43.87 19.87 9.92
CA THR A 10 43.10 18.70 10.35
C THR A 10 41.99 18.41 9.35
N PHE A 11 42.09 17.30 8.62
CA PHE A 11 40.98 16.73 7.86
C PHE A 11 39.98 16.11 8.83
N PHE A 12 38.81 16.74 8.99
CA PHE A 12 37.70 16.19 9.75
C PHE A 12 36.86 15.33 8.80
N SER A 13 37.14 14.03 8.77
CA SER A 13 36.34 13.06 8.02
C SER A 13 35.00 12.85 8.73
N ILE A 14 33.94 13.46 8.22
CA ILE A 14 32.56 13.17 8.65
C ILE A 14 32.21 11.80 8.08
N ALA A 15 32.21 10.78 8.92
CA ALA A 15 31.62 9.49 8.60
C ALA A 15 30.10 9.70 8.47
N MET A 16 29.59 9.74 7.23
CA MET A 16 28.16 9.58 6.96
C MET A 16 27.75 8.17 7.39
N ALA A 17 27.31 8.03 8.63
CA ALA A 17 26.53 6.90 9.06
C ALA A 17 25.21 6.92 8.26
N GLY A 18 25.16 6.15 7.18
CA GLY A 18 23.91 5.91 6.46
C GLY A 18 22.93 5.24 7.41
N GLN A 19 21.95 5.99 7.89
CA GLN A 19 20.76 5.42 8.51
C GLN A 19 20.06 4.58 7.45
N GLN A 20 20.30 3.28 7.48
CA GLN A 20 19.43 2.33 6.81
C GLN A 20 18.09 2.43 7.53
N ALA A 21 17.15 3.18 6.94
CA ALA A 21 15.77 3.13 7.36
C ALA A 21 15.31 1.69 7.14
N LEU A 22 15.19 0.93 8.23
CA LEU A 22 14.41 -0.31 8.22
C LEU A 22 13.03 0.09 7.73
N ALA A 23 12.65 -0.37 6.52
CA ALA A 23 11.33 -0.13 5.99
C ALA A 23 10.32 -0.67 7.02
N ALA A 24 9.59 0.24 7.66
CA ALA A 24 8.51 -0.15 8.55
C ALA A 24 7.45 -0.88 7.72
N ASP A 25 6.84 -1.93 8.28
CA ASP A 25 5.73 -2.60 7.61
C ASP A 25 4.66 -1.57 7.21
N PRO A 26 3.99 -1.76 6.06
CA PRO A 26 2.91 -0.88 5.64
C PRO A 26 1.88 -0.71 6.76
N PRO A 27 1.30 0.49 6.96
CA PRO A 27 0.41 0.76 8.08
C PRO A 27 -0.79 -0.19 8.09
N TYR A 28 -1.09 -0.76 9.27
CA TYR A 28 -2.29 -1.58 9.48
C TYR A 28 -3.52 -0.67 9.57
N ILE A 29 -4.51 -0.94 8.73
CA ILE A 29 -5.81 -0.26 8.72
C ILE A 29 -6.90 -1.34 8.60
N ASP A 30 -7.85 -1.37 9.54
CA ASP A 30 -9.11 -2.12 9.46
C ASP A 30 -10.25 -1.23 9.94
N ASP A 31 -10.71 -0.37 9.05
CA ASP A 31 -11.81 0.56 9.26
C ASP A 31 -12.97 0.19 8.34
N ARG A 32 -14.12 -0.08 8.96
CA ARG A 32 -15.37 -0.48 8.29
C ARG A 32 -16.50 0.52 8.51
N SER A 33 -16.15 1.74 8.94
CA SER A 33 -17.12 2.79 9.22
C SER A 33 -17.80 3.36 7.97
N ASP A 34 -17.13 3.30 6.82
CA ASP A 34 -17.68 3.74 5.53
C ASP A 34 -17.12 2.91 4.35
N ALA A 35 -17.80 3.00 3.20
CA ALA A 35 -17.48 2.20 2.01
C ALA A 35 -16.07 2.46 1.45
N ALA A 36 -15.59 3.71 1.48
CA ALA A 36 -14.24 4.03 1.02
C ALA A 36 -13.17 3.53 2.00
N SER A 37 -13.45 3.57 3.31
CA SER A 37 -12.59 3.05 4.37
C SER A 37 -12.42 1.53 4.28
N VAL A 38 -13.48 0.79 3.94
CA VAL A 38 -13.37 -0.65 3.69
C VAL A 38 -12.40 -0.96 2.55
N ILE A 39 -12.47 -0.23 1.44
CA ILE A 39 -11.55 -0.43 0.30
C ILE A 39 -10.11 -0.07 0.68
N ARG A 40 -9.89 1.02 1.40
CA ARG A 40 -8.54 1.36 1.91
C ARG A 40 -8.00 0.27 2.84
N SER A 41 -8.86 -0.30 3.69
CA SER A 41 -8.50 -1.39 4.60
C SER A 41 -8.17 -2.68 3.87
N LEU A 42 -8.90 -3.00 2.79
CA LEU A 42 -8.60 -4.10 1.88
C LEU A 42 -7.18 -3.97 1.30
N TYR A 43 -6.83 -2.80 0.75
CA TYR A 43 -5.51 -2.59 0.17
C TYR A 43 -4.38 -2.48 1.21
N SER A 44 -4.68 -2.02 2.43
CA SER A 44 -3.76 -2.17 3.58
C SER A 44 -3.46 -3.65 3.86
N ALA A 45 -4.48 -4.52 3.87
CA ALA A 45 -4.28 -5.95 4.07
C ALA A 45 -3.44 -6.59 2.94
N ILE A 46 -3.68 -6.19 1.69
CA ILE A 46 -2.90 -6.66 0.53
C ILE A 46 -1.43 -6.25 0.67
N ASN A 47 -1.15 -4.98 0.97
CA ASN A 47 0.24 -4.48 1.11
C ASN A 47 0.98 -5.14 2.28
N ARG A 48 0.26 -5.55 3.31
CA ARG A 48 0.83 -6.28 4.44
C ARG A 48 0.95 -7.79 4.19
N HIS A 49 0.60 -8.26 2.99
CA HIS A 49 0.50 -9.67 2.63
C HIS A 49 -0.44 -10.50 3.54
N GLU A 50 -1.40 -9.83 4.19
CA GLU A 50 -2.40 -10.44 5.07
C GLU A 50 -3.59 -10.94 4.23
N PHE A 51 -3.32 -11.84 3.29
CA PHE A 51 -4.30 -12.23 2.26
C PHE A 51 -5.58 -12.86 2.82
N ALA A 52 -5.50 -13.57 3.96
CA ALA A 52 -6.68 -14.09 4.63
C ALA A 52 -7.63 -12.97 5.08
N ARG A 53 -7.07 -11.85 5.60
CA ARG A 53 -7.84 -10.66 5.95
C ARG A 53 -8.40 -9.98 4.70
N ALA A 54 -7.57 -9.82 3.67
CA ALA A 54 -7.99 -9.24 2.39
C ALA A 54 -9.16 -10.03 1.76
N TRP A 55 -9.08 -11.36 1.75
CA TRP A 55 -10.13 -12.26 1.26
C TRP A 55 -11.45 -12.13 2.04
N GLY A 56 -11.35 -11.83 3.34
CA GLY A 56 -12.49 -11.63 4.25
C GLY A 56 -13.28 -10.34 4.01
N TYR A 57 -12.75 -9.34 3.29
CA TYR A 57 -13.52 -8.15 2.92
C TYR A 57 -14.52 -8.43 1.79
N TYR A 58 -14.30 -9.47 0.99
CA TYR A 58 -15.23 -9.85 -0.05
C TYR A 58 -16.39 -10.66 0.54
N GLY A 59 -17.61 -10.35 0.12
CA GLY A 59 -18.80 -11.15 0.40
C GLY A 59 -18.80 -12.48 -0.36
N ASP A 60 -19.98 -12.91 -0.80
CA ASP A 60 -20.16 -14.18 -1.53
C ASP A 60 -19.47 -14.15 -2.90
N THR A 61 -19.49 -13.00 -3.57
CA THR A 61 -18.77 -12.79 -4.83
C THR A 61 -17.28 -12.62 -4.55
N LYS A 62 -16.50 -13.65 -4.82
CA LYS A 62 -15.04 -13.65 -4.64
C LYS A 62 -14.29 -13.07 -5.84
N PRO A 63 -13.13 -12.41 -5.61
CA PRO A 63 -12.35 -11.77 -6.67
C PRO A 63 -11.53 -12.75 -7.51
N ALA A 64 -11.47 -14.02 -7.11
CA ALA A 64 -10.78 -15.10 -7.80
C ALA A 64 -11.53 -16.42 -7.56
N LYS A 65 -11.17 -17.47 -8.33
CA LYS A 65 -11.80 -18.79 -8.24
C LYS A 65 -11.71 -19.44 -6.85
N ASP A 66 -10.60 -19.21 -6.15
CA ASP A 66 -10.27 -19.76 -4.84
C ASP A 66 -9.21 -18.87 -4.15
N PHE A 67 -8.97 -19.13 -2.88
CA PHE A 67 -8.03 -18.36 -2.07
C PHE A 67 -6.59 -18.46 -2.60
N ASP A 68 -6.17 -19.64 -3.05
CA ASP A 68 -4.83 -19.86 -3.59
C ASP A 68 -4.57 -19.04 -4.86
N ALA A 69 -5.55 -18.97 -5.77
CA ALA A 69 -5.46 -18.10 -6.95
C ALA A 69 -5.43 -16.62 -6.60
N PHE A 70 -6.15 -16.21 -5.54
CA PHE A 70 -6.09 -14.83 -5.06
C PHE A 70 -4.70 -14.47 -4.54
N VAL A 71 -4.12 -15.30 -3.67
CA VAL A 71 -2.75 -15.10 -3.16
C VAL A 71 -1.74 -15.07 -4.32
N LYS A 72 -1.82 -16.06 -5.22
CA LYS A 72 -0.94 -16.17 -6.39
C LYS A 72 -1.01 -14.96 -7.31
N GLY A 73 -2.17 -14.30 -7.39
CA GLY A 73 -2.35 -13.05 -8.15
C GLY A 73 -1.44 -11.91 -7.71
N TYR A 74 -0.95 -11.93 -6.46
CA TYR A 74 -0.06 -10.92 -5.89
C TYR A 74 1.41 -11.36 -5.79
N ASP A 75 1.79 -12.54 -6.30
CA ASP A 75 3.17 -13.05 -6.23
C ASP A 75 4.22 -12.08 -6.81
N GLY A 76 3.83 -11.33 -7.85
CA GLY A 76 4.68 -10.35 -8.52
C GLY A 76 4.55 -8.91 -7.99
N THR A 77 3.58 -8.66 -7.12
CA THR A 77 3.24 -7.32 -6.63
C THR A 77 4.10 -6.96 -5.42
N ASP A 78 4.61 -5.75 -5.39
CA ASP A 78 5.36 -5.18 -4.27
C ASP A 78 4.46 -4.27 -3.44
N THR A 79 3.85 -3.28 -4.08
CA THR A 79 2.96 -2.32 -3.43
C THR A 79 1.72 -2.05 -4.27
N VAL A 80 0.62 -1.73 -3.59
CA VAL A 80 -0.64 -1.32 -4.19
C VAL A 80 -1.13 -0.05 -3.51
N GLU A 81 -1.30 1.00 -4.30
CA GLU A 81 -1.92 2.24 -3.85
C GLU A 81 -3.34 2.33 -4.39
N VAL A 82 -4.28 2.78 -3.56
CA VAL A 82 -5.68 2.98 -3.95
C VAL A 82 -6.11 4.41 -3.67
N LYS A 83 -6.80 5.00 -4.65
CA LYS A 83 -7.54 6.26 -4.50
C LYS A 83 -9.00 6.00 -4.80
N THR A 84 -9.86 6.46 -3.90
CA THR A 84 -11.31 6.38 -4.06
C THR A 84 -11.84 7.70 -4.63
N GLY A 85 -12.80 7.61 -5.56
CA GLY A 85 -13.54 8.75 -6.08
C GLY A 85 -14.73 9.13 -5.20
N ALA A 86 -15.66 9.91 -5.77
CA ALA A 86 -16.90 10.25 -5.12
C ALA A 86 -17.76 8.98 -4.91
N VAL A 87 -18.03 8.66 -3.65
CA VAL A 87 -18.91 7.56 -3.27
C VAL A 87 -20.36 7.97 -3.51
N SER A 88 -21.14 7.07 -4.10
CA SER A 88 -22.60 7.21 -4.20
C SER A 88 -23.27 5.96 -3.66
N ASP A 89 -24.47 6.10 -3.14
CA ASP A 89 -25.26 4.97 -2.63
C ASP A 89 -26.66 4.93 -3.24
N GLU A 90 -27.23 3.72 -3.26
CA GLU A 90 -28.59 3.45 -3.67
C GLU A 90 -29.27 2.58 -2.61
N GLY A 91 -30.38 3.09 -2.06
CA GLY A 91 -31.21 2.32 -1.14
C GLY A 91 -32.06 1.29 -1.87
N ALA A 92 -32.01 0.05 -1.42
CA ALA A 92 -32.87 -1.05 -1.84
C ALA A 92 -33.69 -1.59 -0.65
N ALA A 93 -34.60 -2.54 -0.89
CA ALA A 93 -35.52 -3.08 0.12
C ALA A 93 -34.80 -3.66 1.36
N GLY A 94 -34.51 -2.81 2.35
CA GLY A 94 -33.76 -3.15 3.57
C GLY A 94 -32.24 -3.22 3.40
N SER A 95 -31.68 -2.67 2.32
CA SER A 95 -30.24 -2.69 2.04
C SER A 95 -29.77 -1.37 1.43
N ILE A 96 -28.48 -1.10 1.50
CA ILE A 96 -27.84 0.03 0.83
C ILE A 96 -26.71 -0.54 -0.02
N TYR A 97 -26.72 -0.21 -1.31
CA TYR A 97 -25.64 -0.53 -2.23
C TYR A 97 -24.77 0.71 -2.40
N TYR A 98 -23.45 0.53 -2.36
CA TYR A 98 -22.51 1.64 -2.53
C TYR A 98 -21.75 1.44 -3.83
N ASN A 99 -21.68 2.47 -4.65
CA ASN A 99 -20.75 2.54 -5.77
C ASN A 99 -19.53 3.35 -5.34
N VAL A 100 -18.36 2.71 -5.32
CA VAL A 100 -17.10 3.37 -5.00
C VAL A 100 -16.14 3.30 -6.19
N PRO A 101 -16.02 4.40 -6.97
CA PRO A 101 -15.01 4.49 -8.02
C PRO A 101 -13.62 4.40 -7.42
N VAL A 102 -12.71 3.69 -8.08
CA VAL A 102 -11.33 3.52 -7.64
C VAL A 102 -10.33 3.69 -8.78
N ALA A 103 -9.17 4.21 -8.44
CA ALA A 103 -7.94 4.08 -9.21
C ALA A 103 -6.91 3.34 -8.36
N ILE A 104 -6.39 2.25 -8.87
CA ILE A 104 -5.47 1.34 -8.19
C ILE A 104 -4.16 1.35 -8.97
N GLN A 105 -3.06 1.70 -8.32
CA GLN A 105 -1.73 1.57 -8.88
C GLN A 105 -1.05 0.36 -8.23
N ALA A 106 -0.77 -0.68 -9.01
CA ALA A 106 0.04 -1.80 -8.58
C ALA A 106 1.46 -1.63 -9.11
N THR A 107 2.43 -1.60 -8.20
CA THR A 107 3.85 -1.60 -8.51
C THR A 107 4.38 -3.01 -8.31
N ASP A 108 5.05 -3.55 -9.33
CA ASP A 108 5.65 -4.87 -9.23
C ASP A 108 7.01 -4.83 -8.50
N LYS A 109 7.56 -6.00 -8.19
CA LYS A 109 8.87 -6.16 -7.52
C LYS A 109 10.06 -5.65 -8.33
N LYS A 110 9.87 -5.28 -9.60
CA LYS A 110 10.89 -4.66 -10.47
C LYS A 110 10.74 -3.14 -10.52
N GLY A 111 9.68 -2.59 -9.92
CA GLY A 111 9.37 -1.16 -9.90
C GLY A 111 8.42 -0.72 -11.04
N ASP A 112 7.91 -1.64 -11.87
CA ASP A 112 7.00 -1.28 -12.95
C ASP A 112 5.60 -1.05 -12.40
N ALA A 113 5.06 0.15 -12.62
CA ALA A 113 3.72 0.54 -12.17
C ALA A 113 2.65 0.33 -13.25
N LYS A 114 1.52 -0.25 -12.85
CA LYS A 114 0.31 -0.38 -13.69
C LYS A 114 -0.89 0.22 -12.96
N VAL A 115 -1.69 1.00 -13.69
CA VAL A 115 -2.89 1.64 -13.15
C VAL A 115 -4.13 0.92 -13.68
N PHE A 116 -5.04 0.59 -12.76
CA PHE A 116 -6.34 0.02 -13.02
C PHE A 116 -7.41 0.98 -12.50
N ALA A 117 -8.50 1.13 -13.23
CA ALA A 117 -9.65 1.92 -12.80
C ALA A 117 -10.90 1.05 -12.82
N GLY A 118 -11.80 1.27 -11.87
CA GLY A 118 -13.02 0.48 -11.73
C GLY A 118 -13.96 1.05 -10.68
N CYS A 119 -14.99 0.27 -10.34
CA CYS A 119 -15.95 0.60 -9.30
C CYS A 119 -16.21 -0.66 -8.46
N TYR A 120 -16.19 -0.51 -7.13
CA TYR A 120 -16.70 -1.52 -6.21
C TYR A 120 -18.19 -1.28 -5.94
N THR A 121 -18.96 -2.36 -5.83
CA THR A 121 -20.42 -2.37 -5.66
C THR A 121 -20.86 -3.39 -4.63
#